data_AF-U9VWH0-F1
#
_entry.id   AF-U9VWH0-F1
#
_cell.length_a   1.000
_cell.length_b   1.000
_cell.length_c   1.000
_cell.angle_alpha   90.00
_cell.angle_beta   90.00
_cell.angle_gamma   90.00
#
_symmetry.space_group_name_H-M   'P 1'
#
loop_
_entity.id
_entity.type
_entity.pdbx_description
1 polymer ?
#
loop_
_entity_poly.entity_id
_entity_poly.type
_entity_poly.pdbx_seq_one_letter_code
_entity_poly.pdbx_strand_id
1 'polypeptide(L)'
;MGFWRFLTRSKRLRYMLVSVFICSWLVSIDVGARAANNWHQQPCVKALSQRQILPVDRVRYGAQPISQQQFAAAVLRAFPGKFATANQALGLTFEGATEVEQLLVAALGDVALGQQAVLRSQALAILTTGAALPYQANATRLLAATFRDSALISPESREGVAAALAQEVIPKEADSRLFGTQPSLYPNRSESYGMAAKLLCAASADPAVAALVSDRIQPATVSPGPIPQNEIRGAWLTNIDSQVLFSRDNLEPGLQRLAALNFNTVYPTVWNWGYTLYPSAVAIRTFGYQQGLYPDVENTGERNESLEAAQGDRDMLLELIELAHPLGLRVIPWFEFGFMAPADSALVRAHPEWLTQKADGTKVKAEGIHDRVWLNPFHPEVQQFILDLVSELAANYPIDGFQVDDHFGLPAAYGYDPYTINLYRQEHSGQAPPRDIYDPEWTRWRADKITDVMGRTFAVVKARQSTAIVSVSPNPHEFAYKHFLQDWHTWVNQGYVEELIIQLYRSDLGRFVWEMNRESAQSARHHIPTAVGVLSGLRGRPVAMDWIQEQVAAIRDRSYAGVSFFFYESLWWSDTETLEQRQQSLLELFPNKARAPQV
;
A
#
# COMPACT_ATOMS: atom_id res chain seq x y z
N MET A 1 9.15 -72.03 -28.66
CA MET A 1 10.35 -72.80 -28.26
C MET A 1 11.35 -71.78 -27.71
N GLY A 2 11.83 -71.77 -26.48
CA GLY A 2 11.63 -72.56 -25.28
C GLY A 2 12.69 -72.05 -24.30
N PHE A 3 12.31 -71.20 -23.33
CA PHE A 3 13.23 -70.72 -22.28
C PHE A 3 12.47 -70.17 -21.05
N TRP A 4 11.35 -70.80 -20.67
CA TRP A 4 10.55 -70.39 -19.51
C TRP A 4 10.10 -71.58 -18.66
N ARG A 5 11.04 -72.49 -18.37
CA ARG A 5 10.86 -73.57 -17.39
C ARG A 5 12.20 -73.96 -16.79
N PHE A 6 12.70 -73.19 -15.85
CA PHE A 6 13.53 -73.69 -14.75
C PHE A 6 13.79 -72.52 -13.78
N LEU A 7 12.94 -72.39 -12.77
CA LEU A 7 13.23 -71.81 -11.44
C LEU A 7 11.96 -71.78 -10.57
N THR A 8 11.24 -72.91 -10.54
CA THR A 8 10.19 -73.21 -9.54
C THR A 8 10.61 -74.42 -8.73
N ARG A 9 11.65 -74.29 -7.90
CA ARG A 9 11.92 -75.23 -6.80
C ARG A 9 13.01 -74.71 -5.85
N SER A 10 12.66 -73.73 -5.04
CA SER A 10 13.35 -73.47 -3.78
C SER A 10 12.46 -72.62 -2.88
N LYS A 11 11.70 -73.26 -1.98
CA LYS A 11 11.00 -72.54 -0.90
C LYS A 11 11.97 -71.72 -0.05
N ARG A 12 13.25 -72.13 0.04
CA ARG A 12 14.29 -71.42 0.81
C ARG A 12 14.68 -70.05 0.22
N LEU A 13 14.64 -69.87 -1.11
CA LEU A 13 15.02 -68.60 -1.74
C LEU A 13 13.96 -67.49 -1.57
N ARG A 14 12.66 -67.87 -1.51
CA ARG A 14 11.56 -66.92 -1.24
C ARG A 14 11.57 -66.41 0.20
N TYR A 15 11.93 -67.24 1.18
CA TYR A 15 12.11 -66.77 2.56
C TYR A 15 13.33 -65.86 2.69
N MET A 16 14.43 -66.12 1.98
CA MET A 16 15.62 -65.27 2.03
C MET A 16 15.40 -63.87 1.43
N LEU A 17 14.67 -63.77 0.30
CA LEU A 17 14.33 -62.48 -0.32
C LEU A 17 13.30 -61.68 0.49
N VAL A 18 12.31 -62.34 1.10
CA VAL A 18 11.34 -61.68 1.99
C VAL A 18 12.01 -61.26 3.30
N SER A 19 12.95 -62.04 3.84
CA SER A 19 13.73 -61.66 5.01
C SER A 19 14.73 -60.52 4.73
N VAL A 20 15.33 -60.44 3.54
CA VAL A 20 16.18 -59.29 3.16
C VAL A 20 15.33 -58.04 2.95
N PHE A 21 14.16 -58.12 2.32
CA PHE A 21 13.25 -56.97 2.20
C PHE A 21 12.68 -56.52 3.54
N ILE A 22 12.30 -57.43 4.44
CA ILE A 22 11.85 -57.10 5.79
C ILE A 22 13.01 -56.55 6.64
N CYS A 23 14.25 -57.05 6.47
CA CYS A 23 15.42 -56.53 7.16
C CYS A 23 15.83 -55.15 6.63
N SER A 24 15.72 -54.88 5.32
CA SER A 24 15.93 -53.55 4.75
C SER A 24 14.83 -52.56 5.17
N TRP A 25 13.57 -53.00 5.27
CA TRP A 25 12.49 -52.17 5.80
C TRP A 25 12.63 -51.91 7.30
N LEU A 26 13.01 -52.91 8.09
CA LEU A 26 13.29 -52.77 9.53
C LEU A 26 14.56 -51.94 9.79
N VAL A 27 15.58 -52.02 8.94
CA VAL A 27 16.77 -51.15 9.03
C VAL A 27 16.44 -49.72 8.62
N SER A 28 15.55 -49.47 7.67
CA SER A 28 15.05 -48.13 7.37
C SER A 28 14.20 -47.55 8.51
N ILE A 29 13.42 -48.38 9.21
CA ILE A 29 12.68 -47.98 10.43
C ILE A 29 13.65 -47.75 11.60
N ASP A 30 14.70 -48.56 11.75
CA ASP A 30 15.71 -48.44 12.83
C ASP A 30 16.68 -47.26 12.60
N VAL A 31 16.95 -46.87 11.35
CA VAL A 31 17.69 -45.61 11.04
C VAL A 31 16.82 -44.37 11.34
N GLY A 32 15.51 -44.43 11.06
CA GLY A 32 14.56 -43.38 11.46
C GLY A 32 14.38 -43.28 12.98
N ALA A 33 14.38 -44.42 13.69
CA ALA A 33 14.27 -44.48 15.15
C ALA A 33 15.58 -44.11 15.87
N ARG A 34 16.76 -44.45 15.33
CA ARG A 34 18.06 -44.03 15.90
C ARG A 34 18.36 -42.55 15.68
N ALA A 35 17.89 -41.95 14.58
CA ALA A 35 17.96 -40.50 14.38
C ALA A 35 17.13 -39.71 15.40
N ALA A 36 16.04 -40.30 15.92
CA ALA A 36 15.21 -39.69 16.95
C ALA A 36 15.90 -39.63 18.33
N ASN A 37 16.85 -40.52 18.64
CA ASN A 37 17.50 -40.58 19.95
C ASN A 37 18.63 -39.57 20.18
N ASN A 38 19.26 -39.02 19.12
CA ASN A 38 20.40 -38.08 19.25
C ASN A 38 20.11 -36.69 18.67
N TRP A 39 18.85 -36.32 18.42
CA TRP A 39 18.49 -35.04 17.80
C TRP A 39 18.99 -33.83 18.62
N HIS A 40 18.95 -33.92 19.96
CA HIS A 40 19.44 -32.91 20.89
C HIS A 40 20.98 -32.70 20.80
N GLN A 41 21.70 -33.66 20.21
CA GLN A 41 23.14 -33.60 19.99
C GLN A 41 23.51 -32.96 18.65
N GLN A 42 22.53 -32.61 17.80
CA GLN A 42 22.83 -31.89 16.56
C GLN A 42 23.47 -30.53 16.89
N PRO A 43 24.57 -30.15 16.21
CA PRO A 43 25.32 -28.94 16.53
C PRO A 43 24.47 -27.67 16.62
N CYS A 44 23.55 -27.48 15.66
CA CYS A 44 22.62 -26.35 15.62
C CYS A 44 21.73 -26.30 16.88
N VAL A 45 21.15 -27.44 17.23
CA VAL A 45 20.25 -27.59 18.38
C VAL A 45 20.99 -27.30 19.70
N LYS A 46 22.21 -27.84 19.85
CA LYS A 46 23.08 -27.54 21.00
C LYS A 46 23.43 -26.07 21.09
N ALA A 47 23.76 -25.43 19.96
CA ALA A 47 24.11 -24.01 19.90
C ALA A 47 22.95 -23.10 20.33
N LEU A 48 21.71 -23.41 19.93
CA LEU A 48 20.52 -22.66 20.33
C LEU A 48 20.15 -22.90 21.80
N SER A 49 20.28 -24.13 22.29
CA SER A 49 20.02 -24.46 23.70
C SER A 49 21.01 -23.76 24.64
N GLN A 50 22.30 -23.74 24.31
CA GLN A 50 23.33 -23.01 25.07
C GLN A 50 23.04 -21.50 25.14
N ARG A 51 22.40 -20.95 24.11
CA ARG A 51 21.98 -19.54 24.04
C ARG A 51 20.57 -19.30 24.60
N GLN A 52 19.92 -20.32 25.18
CA GLN A 52 18.56 -20.25 25.72
C GLN A 52 17.49 -19.79 24.72
N ILE A 53 17.74 -19.94 23.41
CA ILE A 53 16.83 -19.49 22.35
C ILE A 53 15.63 -20.43 22.24
N LEU A 54 15.89 -21.74 22.23
CA LEU A 54 14.89 -22.80 22.13
C LEU A 54 15.07 -23.76 23.32
N PRO A 55 14.01 -24.12 24.07
CA PRO A 55 14.11 -25.00 25.24
C PRO A 55 14.21 -26.47 24.81
N VAL A 56 15.33 -26.81 24.17
CA VAL A 56 15.59 -28.14 23.60
C VAL A 56 15.65 -29.23 24.68
N ASP A 57 16.17 -28.91 25.85
CA ASP A 57 16.33 -29.78 27.01
C ASP A 57 15.00 -30.32 27.55
N ARG A 58 13.89 -29.61 27.29
CA ARG A 58 12.53 -29.99 27.72
C ARG A 58 11.75 -30.80 26.69
N VAL A 59 12.26 -30.90 25.46
CA VAL A 59 11.60 -31.59 24.35
C VAL A 59 12.28 -32.94 24.16
N ARG A 60 11.54 -34.04 24.28
CA ARG A 60 12.14 -35.38 24.15
C ARG A 60 12.39 -35.75 22.68
N TYR A 61 11.59 -35.22 21.74
CA TYR A 61 11.65 -35.60 20.34
C TYR A 61 11.64 -34.40 19.39
N GLY A 62 12.62 -34.33 18.49
CA GLY A 62 12.71 -33.26 17.48
C GLY A 62 11.57 -33.25 16.46
N ALA A 63 10.71 -34.28 16.41
CA ALA A 63 9.52 -34.36 15.56
C ALA A 63 8.26 -33.77 16.21
N GLN A 64 8.29 -33.41 17.50
CA GLN A 64 7.14 -32.78 18.15
C GLN A 64 6.84 -31.41 17.52
N PRO A 65 5.57 -31.10 17.21
CA PRO A 65 5.19 -29.78 16.73
C PRO A 65 5.52 -28.68 17.74
N ILE A 66 5.92 -27.51 17.24
CA ILE A 66 6.09 -26.30 18.05
C ILE A 66 4.90 -25.35 17.82
N SER A 67 4.42 -24.69 18.87
CA SER A 67 3.33 -23.72 18.72
C SER A 67 3.80 -22.38 18.16
N GLN A 68 2.88 -21.59 17.62
CA GLN A 68 3.13 -20.22 17.15
C GLN A 68 3.77 -19.36 18.25
N GLN A 69 3.21 -19.35 19.46
CA GLN A 69 3.73 -18.59 20.59
C GLN A 69 5.14 -19.04 21.01
N GLN A 70 5.39 -20.36 21.04
CA GLN A 70 6.70 -20.90 21.40
C GLN A 70 7.77 -20.53 20.37
N PHE A 71 7.42 -20.58 19.08
CA PHE A 71 8.34 -20.21 18.01
C PHE A 71 8.59 -18.70 17.98
N ALA A 72 7.55 -17.86 18.10
CA ALA A 72 7.69 -16.41 18.18
C ALA A 72 8.57 -15.97 19.37
N ALA A 73 8.38 -16.58 20.54
CA ALA A 73 9.25 -16.32 21.70
C ALA A 73 10.72 -16.73 21.43
N ALA A 74 10.95 -17.81 20.67
CA ALA A 74 12.31 -18.20 20.29
C ALA A 74 12.93 -17.21 19.29
N VAL A 75 12.15 -16.69 18.34
CA VAL A 75 12.60 -15.65 17.40
C VAL A 75 12.99 -14.36 18.14
N LEU A 76 12.16 -13.86 19.06
CA LEU A 76 12.49 -12.66 19.85
C LEU A 76 13.76 -12.84 20.70
N ARG A 77 14.00 -14.04 21.23
CA ARG A 77 15.26 -14.37 21.93
C ARG A 77 16.47 -14.45 20.98
N ALA A 78 16.27 -14.91 19.76
CA ALA A 78 17.33 -15.00 18.75
C ALA A 78 17.70 -13.62 18.17
N PHE A 79 16.76 -12.68 18.12
CA PHE A 79 16.90 -11.35 17.52
C PHE A 79 16.41 -10.25 18.48
N PRO A 80 17.04 -10.09 19.66
CA PRO A 80 16.55 -9.18 20.69
C PRO A 80 16.49 -7.73 20.18
N GLY A 81 15.33 -7.09 20.34
CA GLY A 81 15.08 -5.70 19.99
C GLY A 81 14.89 -5.39 18.50
N LYS A 82 15.18 -6.33 17.58
CA LYS A 82 15.08 -6.08 16.13
C LYS A 82 13.65 -5.74 15.70
N PHE A 83 12.67 -6.54 16.13
CA PHE A 83 11.26 -6.31 15.86
C PHE A 83 10.78 -4.94 16.36
N ALA A 84 11.02 -4.63 17.63
CA ALA A 84 10.63 -3.36 18.24
C ALA A 84 11.26 -2.15 17.53
N THR A 85 12.57 -2.20 17.24
CA THR A 85 13.28 -1.12 16.53
C THR A 85 12.75 -0.94 15.12
N ALA A 86 12.50 -2.03 14.37
CA ALA A 86 11.96 -1.95 13.02
C ALA A 86 10.57 -1.30 13.02
N ASN A 87 9.67 -1.75 13.90
CA ASN A 87 8.33 -1.18 13.98
C ASN A 87 8.34 0.30 14.40
N GLN A 88 9.21 0.66 15.35
CA GLN A 88 9.38 2.06 15.75
C GLN A 88 9.84 2.92 14.56
N ALA A 89 10.82 2.44 13.78
CA ALA A 89 11.29 3.15 12.59
C ALA A 89 10.21 3.31 11.52
N LEU A 90 9.28 2.36 11.43
CA LEU A 90 8.14 2.40 10.50
C LEU A 90 6.89 3.08 11.06
N GLY A 91 6.92 3.60 12.29
CA GLY A 91 5.76 4.15 12.97
C GLY A 91 4.62 3.14 13.15
N LEU A 92 4.94 1.85 13.20
CA LEU A 92 3.98 0.76 13.35
C LEU A 92 3.73 0.45 14.83
N THR A 93 2.45 0.27 15.17
CA THR A 93 2.00 -0.23 16.47
C THR A 93 1.07 -1.40 16.25
N PHE A 94 1.24 -2.46 17.04
CA PHE A 94 0.42 -3.67 16.96
C PHE A 94 -0.28 -3.93 18.29
N GLU A 95 -1.48 -4.49 18.23
CA GLU A 95 -2.22 -4.93 19.41
C GLU A 95 -1.56 -6.16 20.06
N GLY A 96 -1.67 -6.29 21.39
CA GLY A 96 -1.14 -7.42 22.15
C GLY A 96 -0.58 -7.00 23.51
N ALA A 97 -0.82 -7.82 24.54
CA ALA A 97 -0.36 -7.58 25.90
C ALA A 97 1.13 -7.92 26.08
N THR A 98 1.70 -8.71 25.17
CA THR A 98 3.12 -9.08 25.17
C THR A 98 3.76 -8.87 23.80
N GLU A 99 5.09 -8.69 23.76
CA GLU A 99 5.84 -8.57 22.50
C GLU A 99 5.69 -9.81 21.61
N VAL A 100 5.47 -11.00 22.21
CA VAL A 100 5.17 -12.23 21.46
C VAL A 100 3.85 -12.14 20.72
N GLU A 101 2.80 -11.62 21.37
CA GLU A 101 1.49 -11.43 20.73
C GLU A 101 1.57 -10.36 19.63
N GLN A 102 2.26 -9.25 19.90
CA GLN A 102 2.49 -8.20 18.89
C GLN A 102 3.22 -8.75 17.67
N LEU A 103 4.25 -9.58 17.86
CA LEU A 103 4.95 -10.24 16.75
C LEU A 103 4.02 -11.19 15.97
N LEU A 104 3.19 -11.97 16.66
CA LEU A 104 2.24 -12.86 15.99
C LEU A 104 1.21 -12.09 15.16
N VAL A 105 0.63 -11.03 15.72
CA VAL A 105 -0.31 -10.15 15.01
C VAL A 105 0.38 -9.48 13.81
N ALA A 106 1.60 -8.97 14.00
CA ALA A 106 2.36 -8.34 12.92
C ALA A 106 2.71 -9.32 11.77
N ALA A 107 3.04 -10.56 12.11
CA ALA A 107 3.47 -11.57 11.13
C ALA A 107 2.30 -12.30 10.45
N LEU A 108 1.18 -12.50 11.16
CA LEU A 108 0.11 -13.40 10.74
C LEU A 108 -1.27 -12.73 10.67
N GLY A 109 -1.46 -11.53 11.20
CA GLY A 109 -2.79 -10.89 11.26
C GLY A 109 -3.79 -11.74 12.03
N ASP A 110 -5.01 -11.87 11.49
CA ASP A 110 -6.15 -12.52 12.15
C ASP A 110 -5.99 -14.03 12.36
N VAL A 111 -5.02 -14.67 11.69
CA VAL A 111 -4.73 -16.10 11.88
C VAL A 111 -3.69 -16.38 12.98
N ALA A 112 -3.32 -15.36 13.76
CA ALA A 112 -2.50 -15.47 14.95
C ALA A 112 -3.23 -16.20 16.09
N LEU A 113 -3.04 -17.52 16.19
CA LEU A 113 -3.60 -18.40 17.21
C LEU A 113 -2.48 -19.06 18.01
N GLY A 114 -1.95 -18.35 19.02
CA GLY A 114 -0.69 -18.67 19.70
C GLY A 114 -0.47 -20.12 20.17
N GLN A 115 -1.53 -20.87 20.52
CA GLN A 115 -1.43 -22.26 20.97
C GLN A 115 -1.41 -23.29 19.83
N GLN A 116 -1.76 -22.91 18.60
CA GLN A 116 -1.75 -23.83 17.47
C GLN A 116 -0.32 -24.15 17.03
N ALA A 117 -0.15 -25.34 16.46
CA ALA A 117 1.10 -25.70 15.80
C ALA A 117 1.38 -24.72 14.66
N VAL A 118 2.58 -24.15 14.63
CA VAL A 118 2.95 -23.20 13.59
C VAL A 118 3.18 -23.94 12.27
N LEU A 119 2.60 -23.43 11.19
CA LEU A 119 2.84 -23.96 9.83
C LEU A 119 4.17 -23.44 9.28
N ARG A 120 4.76 -24.14 8.30
CA ARG A 120 6.05 -23.76 7.70
C ARG A 120 6.06 -22.32 7.19
N SER A 121 5.03 -21.91 6.44
CA SER A 121 4.93 -20.54 5.92
C SER A 121 4.80 -19.52 7.05
N GLN A 122 3.99 -19.83 8.07
CA GLN A 122 3.81 -18.98 9.25
C GLN A 122 5.12 -18.82 10.04
N ALA A 123 5.90 -19.88 10.21
CA ALA A 123 7.18 -19.82 10.89
C ALA A 123 8.17 -18.91 10.14
N LEU A 124 8.20 -18.98 8.80
CA LEU A 124 9.02 -18.08 8.01
C LEU A 124 8.56 -16.62 8.11
N ALA A 125 7.25 -16.38 8.18
CA ALA A 125 6.70 -15.05 8.42
C ALA A 125 7.09 -14.51 9.80
N ILE A 126 6.87 -15.27 10.87
CA ILE A 126 7.26 -14.91 12.23
C ILE A 126 8.76 -14.64 12.32
N LEU A 127 9.59 -15.50 11.72
CA LEU A 127 11.05 -15.34 11.71
C LEU A 127 11.44 -14.03 11.02
N THR A 128 10.89 -13.76 9.84
CA THR A 128 11.21 -12.58 9.04
C THR A 128 10.81 -11.30 9.74
N THR A 129 9.58 -11.24 10.25
CA THR A 129 9.07 -10.09 11.00
C THR A 129 9.89 -9.86 12.27
N GLY A 130 10.17 -10.92 13.02
CA GLY A 130 10.92 -10.82 14.29
C GLY A 130 12.39 -10.45 14.10
N ALA A 131 13.02 -10.95 13.04
CA ALA A 131 14.40 -10.64 12.68
C ALA A 131 14.55 -9.35 11.85
N ALA A 132 13.43 -8.71 11.48
CA ALA A 132 13.38 -7.54 10.61
C ALA A 132 14.11 -7.73 9.28
N LEU A 133 13.87 -8.86 8.60
CA LEU A 133 14.45 -9.12 7.28
C LEU A 133 13.75 -8.27 6.20
N PRO A 134 14.50 -7.77 5.20
CA PRO A 134 13.96 -6.83 4.22
C PRO A 134 12.95 -7.50 3.28
N TYR A 135 11.82 -6.83 3.07
CA TYR A 135 10.77 -7.27 2.16
C TYR A 135 11.23 -7.22 0.71
N GLN A 136 10.52 -7.94 -0.16
CA GLN A 136 10.85 -8.06 -1.57
C GLN A 136 9.73 -7.45 -2.41
N ALA A 137 10.09 -6.60 -3.38
CA ALA A 137 9.10 -6.00 -4.27
C ALA A 137 8.33 -7.08 -5.05
N ASN A 138 9.04 -8.09 -5.54
CA ASN A 138 8.54 -9.16 -6.39
C ASN A 138 8.22 -10.47 -5.63
N ALA A 139 7.73 -10.38 -4.39
CA ALA A 139 7.52 -11.52 -3.50
C ALA A 139 6.75 -12.69 -4.16
N THR A 140 5.64 -12.42 -4.83
CA THR A 140 4.80 -13.44 -5.49
C THR A 140 5.58 -14.14 -6.60
N ARG A 141 6.24 -13.36 -7.47
CA ARG A 141 7.04 -13.92 -8.58
C ARG A 141 8.26 -14.69 -8.10
N LEU A 142 8.96 -14.19 -7.08
CA LEU A 142 10.11 -14.86 -6.48
C LEU A 142 9.73 -16.24 -5.95
N LEU A 143 8.62 -16.33 -5.25
CA LEU A 143 8.11 -17.59 -4.72
C LEU A 143 7.64 -18.53 -5.82
N ALA A 144 6.94 -18.02 -6.83
CA ALA A 144 6.48 -18.84 -7.97
C ALA A 144 7.64 -19.38 -8.84
N ALA A 145 8.71 -18.61 -8.99
CA ALA A 145 9.90 -19.05 -9.72
C ALA A 145 10.71 -20.10 -8.94
N THR A 146 10.62 -20.10 -7.61
CA THR A 146 11.45 -20.94 -6.75
C THR A 146 10.73 -22.22 -6.30
N PHE A 147 9.46 -22.14 -5.89
CA PHE A 147 8.74 -23.24 -5.27
C PHE A 147 7.62 -23.79 -6.16
N ARG A 148 7.59 -25.11 -6.32
CA ARG A 148 6.52 -25.80 -7.09
C ARG A 148 5.14 -25.72 -6.43
N ASP A 149 5.11 -25.49 -5.12
CA ASP A 149 3.92 -25.40 -4.27
C ASP A 149 3.68 -23.98 -3.74
N SER A 150 4.21 -22.97 -4.44
CA SER A 150 4.06 -21.55 -4.09
C SER A 150 2.60 -21.10 -3.97
N ALA A 151 1.70 -21.67 -4.78
CA ALA A 151 0.26 -21.40 -4.73
C ALA A 151 -0.41 -21.81 -3.41
N LEU A 152 0.25 -22.64 -2.59
CA LEU A 152 -0.23 -23.02 -1.26
C LEU A 152 0.27 -22.07 -0.15
N ILE A 153 1.11 -21.08 -0.47
CA ILE A 153 1.56 -20.06 0.48
C ILE A 153 0.43 -19.05 0.66
N SER A 154 -0.03 -18.88 1.89
CA SER A 154 -1.12 -17.96 2.19
C SER A 154 -0.69 -16.50 1.98
N PRO A 155 -1.62 -15.59 1.62
CA PRO A 155 -1.32 -14.17 1.43
C PRO A 155 -0.65 -13.52 2.65
N GLU A 156 -1.05 -13.90 3.87
CA GLU A 156 -0.54 -13.36 5.14
C GLU A 156 0.93 -13.72 5.35
N SER A 157 1.34 -14.91 4.93
CA SER A 157 2.73 -15.37 5.09
C SER A 157 3.62 -15.05 3.90
N ARG A 158 3.06 -14.64 2.76
CA ARG A 158 3.77 -14.49 1.48
C ARG A 158 5.01 -13.60 1.58
N GLU A 159 4.86 -12.41 2.15
CA GLU A 159 5.95 -11.43 2.26
C GLU A 159 7.10 -11.98 3.11
N GLY A 160 6.73 -12.61 4.23
CA GLY A 160 7.67 -13.25 5.14
C GLY A 160 8.44 -14.40 4.50
N VAL A 161 7.75 -15.28 3.76
CA VAL A 161 8.42 -16.39 3.07
C VAL A 161 9.35 -15.85 1.97
N ALA A 162 8.94 -14.84 1.20
CA ALA A 162 9.76 -14.26 0.15
C ALA A 162 11.03 -13.59 0.70
N ALA A 163 10.90 -12.83 1.79
CA ALA A 163 12.04 -12.20 2.45
C ALA A 163 13.00 -13.26 3.05
N ALA A 164 12.48 -14.30 3.70
CA ALA A 164 13.31 -15.42 4.16
C ALA A 164 14.04 -16.15 3.02
N LEU A 165 13.39 -16.30 1.87
CA LEU A 165 14.00 -16.89 0.69
C LEU A 165 15.12 -16.00 0.12
N ALA A 166 14.88 -14.69 0.00
CA ALA A 166 15.86 -13.73 -0.49
C ALA A 166 17.11 -13.63 0.40
N GLN A 167 16.96 -13.88 1.70
CA GLN A 167 18.07 -13.94 2.65
C GLN A 167 18.72 -15.34 2.75
N GLU A 168 18.29 -16.30 1.92
CA GLU A 168 18.80 -17.67 1.89
C GLU A 168 18.73 -18.37 3.26
N VAL A 169 17.70 -18.08 4.06
CA VAL A 169 17.55 -18.65 5.41
C VAL A 169 16.63 -19.85 5.46
N ILE A 170 16.16 -20.37 4.31
CA ILE A 170 15.28 -21.53 4.21
C ILE A 170 16.11 -22.81 4.00
N PRO A 171 16.22 -23.72 4.99
CA PRO A 171 16.91 -24.99 4.83
C PRO A 171 16.21 -25.92 3.82
N LYS A 172 16.97 -26.73 3.09
CA LYS A 172 16.42 -27.79 2.24
C LYS A 172 15.87 -28.96 3.07
N GLU A 173 14.81 -29.56 2.57
CA GLU A 173 14.22 -30.77 3.12
C GLU A 173 14.79 -32.03 2.43
N ALA A 174 15.01 -33.08 3.23
CA ALA A 174 15.70 -34.31 2.79
C ALA A 174 14.92 -35.13 1.73
N ASP A 175 13.63 -34.85 1.53
CA ASP A 175 12.72 -35.57 0.64
C ASP A 175 12.63 -34.98 -0.78
N SER A 176 13.51 -34.02 -1.12
CA SER A 176 13.57 -33.38 -2.45
C SER A 176 14.07 -34.30 -3.58
N ARG A 177 14.29 -35.60 -3.32
CA ARG A 177 14.79 -36.58 -4.31
C ARG A 177 13.73 -37.17 -5.22
N LEU A 178 12.46 -36.83 -5.03
CA LEU A 178 11.35 -37.39 -5.80
C LEU A 178 10.68 -36.29 -6.64
N PHE A 179 11.08 -36.28 -7.93
CA PHE A 179 10.44 -35.63 -9.08
C PHE A 179 10.35 -34.08 -9.09
N GLY A 180 11.20 -33.45 -9.91
CA GLY A 180 11.13 -32.02 -10.29
C GLY A 180 12.46 -31.27 -10.15
N THR A 181 12.70 -30.24 -10.96
CA THR A 181 13.86 -29.33 -10.85
C THR A 181 13.67 -28.23 -9.81
N GLN A 182 12.42 -27.92 -9.43
CA GLN A 182 12.08 -26.92 -8.41
C GLN A 182 11.81 -27.56 -7.04
N PRO A 183 12.33 -26.99 -5.95
CA PRO A 183 12.03 -27.45 -4.59
C PRO A 183 10.57 -27.21 -4.18
N SER A 184 10.13 -27.93 -3.14
CA SER A 184 8.86 -27.70 -2.44
C SER A 184 9.13 -27.00 -1.11
N LEU A 185 8.29 -26.04 -0.75
CA LEU A 185 8.31 -25.39 0.55
C LEU A 185 7.55 -26.19 1.61
N TYR A 186 6.47 -26.88 1.23
CA TYR A 186 5.48 -27.50 2.13
C TYR A 186 4.83 -26.50 3.11
N PRO A 187 4.20 -25.42 2.62
CA PRO A 187 3.75 -24.29 3.45
C PRO A 187 2.80 -24.69 4.59
N ASN A 188 1.94 -25.68 4.36
CA ASN A 188 0.93 -26.14 5.33
C ASN A 188 1.42 -27.27 6.26
N ARG A 189 2.71 -27.63 6.21
CA ARG A 189 3.28 -28.64 7.11
C ARG A 189 3.54 -27.99 8.46
N SER A 190 3.10 -28.64 9.55
CA SER A 190 3.42 -28.19 10.90
C SER A 190 4.93 -28.28 11.15
N GLU A 191 5.49 -27.21 11.70
CA GLU A 191 6.90 -27.16 12.10
C GLU A 191 7.14 -27.98 13.36
N SER A 192 8.20 -28.77 13.31
CA SER A 192 8.71 -29.45 14.50
C SER A 192 9.81 -28.63 15.17
N TYR A 193 10.12 -28.90 16.44
CA TYR A 193 11.24 -28.28 17.14
C TYR A 193 12.58 -28.41 16.37
N GLY A 194 12.82 -29.54 15.71
CA GLY A 194 14.02 -29.74 14.89
C GLY A 194 14.06 -28.86 13.63
N MET A 195 12.92 -28.67 12.97
CA MET A 195 12.82 -27.81 11.77
C MET A 195 12.92 -26.32 12.15
N ALA A 196 12.26 -25.92 13.24
CA ALA A 196 12.36 -24.61 13.83
C ALA A 196 13.80 -24.26 14.27
N ALA A 197 14.51 -25.22 14.88
CA ALA A 197 15.92 -25.04 15.22
C ALA A 197 16.78 -24.77 13.98
N LYS A 198 16.59 -25.53 12.89
CA LYS A 198 17.33 -25.30 11.63
C LYS A 198 17.04 -23.93 11.04
N LEU A 199 15.79 -23.46 11.08
CA LEU A 199 15.42 -22.11 10.64
C LEU A 199 16.18 -21.03 11.45
N LEU A 200 16.12 -21.12 12.77
CA LEU A 200 16.78 -20.17 13.67
C LEU A 200 18.31 -20.19 13.52
N CYS A 201 18.92 -21.36 13.31
CA CYS A 201 20.34 -21.45 13.01
C CYS A 201 20.66 -20.82 11.66
N ALA A 202 19.89 -21.13 10.61
CA ALA A 202 20.14 -20.61 9.27
C ALA A 202 20.09 -19.07 9.22
N ALA A 203 19.17 -18.48 9.98
CA ALA A 203 19.02 -17.02 10.12
C ALA A 203 19.91 -16.40 11.21
N SER A 204 20.74 -17.18 11.91
CA SER A 204 21.52 -16.67 13.04
C SER A 204 22.48 -15.56 12.62
N ALA A 205 22.52 -14.48 13.41
CA ALA A 205 23.50 -13.41 13.24
C ALA A 205 24.94 -13.88 13.53
N ASP A 206 25.13 -15.04 14.15
CA ASP A 206 26.43 -15.68 14.36
C ASP A 206 26.77 -16.56 13.14
N PRO A 207 27.77 -16.18 12.32
CA PRO A 207 28.11 -16.93 11.11
C PRO A 207 28.52 -18.38 11.40
N ALA A 208 29.09 -18.66 12.57
CA ALA A 208 29.47 -20.02 12.94
C ALA A 208 28.24 -20.90 13.21
N VAL A 209 27.16 -20.31 13.75
CA VAL A 209 25.87 -21.01 13.93
C VAL A 209 25.13 -21.13 12.61
N ALA A 210 25.14 -20.10 11.78
CA ALA A 210 24.56 -20.11 10.44
C ALA A 210 25.17 -21.18 9.53
N ALA A 211 26.50 -21.37 9.60
CA ALA A 211 27.22 -22.39 8.85
C ALA A 211 26.86 -23.84 9.23
N LEU A 212 26.21 -24.07 10.38
CA LEU A 212 25.72 -25.40 10.78
C LEU A 212 24.55 -25.87 9.91
N VAL A 213 23.95 -24.97 9.12
CA VAL A 213 22.93 -25.27 8.11
C VAL A 213 23.46 -24.84 6.75
N SER A 214 24.19 -25.72 6.09
CA SER A 214 24.84 -25.44 4.80
C SER A 214 23.93 -25.68 3.59
N ASP A 215 22.91 -26.54 3.71
CA ASP A 215 22.00 -26.84 2.61
C ASP A 215 20.75 -25.96 2.67
N ARG A 216 20.80 -24.83 1.95
CA ARG A 216 19.73 -23.82 1.88
C ARG A 216 19.13 -23.75 0.49
N ILE A 217 17.85 -23.41 0.41
CA ILE A 217 17.18 -23.10 -0.84
C ILE A 217 17.76 -21.79 -1.36
N GLN A 218 18.15 -21.81 -2.64
CA GLN A 218 18.64 -20.63 -3.34
C GLN A 218 17.46 -19.98 -4.08
N PRO A 219 17.31 -18.66 -4.02
CA PRO A 219 16.27 -17.97 -4.78
C PRO A 219 16.49 -18.19 -6.28
N ALA A 220 15.41 -18.50 -7.00
CA ALA A 220 15.47 -18.52 -8.46
C ALA A 220 15.63 -17.10 -9.02
N THR A 221 16.29 -16.96 -10.17
CA THR A 221 16.32 -15.69 -10.89
C THR A 221 14.91 -15.32 -11.34
N VAL A 222 14.44 -14.15 -10.94
CA VAL A 222 13.11 -13.65 -11.32
C VAL A 222 13.22 -12.87 -12.62
N SER A 223 12.59 -13.37 -13.68
CA SER A 223 12.44 -12.59 -14.91
C SER A 223 11.47 -11.42 -14.72
N PRO A 224 11.64 -10.31 -15.45
CA PRO A 224 10.63 -9.26 -15.53
C PRO A 224 9.27 -9.88 -15.86
N GLY A 225 8.23 -9.42 -15.15
CA GLY A 225 6.86 -9.89 -15.37
C GLY A 225 6.33 -9.37 -16.71
N PRO A 226 5.22 -9.94 -17.20
CA PRO A 226 4.56 -9.38 -18.38
C PRO A 226 4.18 -7.93 -18.10
N ILE A 227 4.44 -7.06 -19.07
CA ILE A 227 3.98 -5.67 -19.01
C ILE A 227 2.45 -5.66 -19.14
N PRO A 228 1.71 -5.07 -18.19
CA PRO A 228 0.25 -5.08 -18.25
C PRO A 228 -0.27 -4.30 -19.46
N GLN A 229 -1.27 -4.87 -20.15
CA GLN A 229 -1.97 -4.20 -21.26
C GLN A 229 -3.02 -3.19 -20.77
N ASN A 230 -3.57 -3.44 -19.58
CA ASN A 230 -4.44 -2.53 -18.86
C ASN A 230 -3.71 -2.09 -17.59
N GLU A 231 -3.43 -0.79 -17.48
CA GLU A 231 -2.67 -0.19 -16.38
C GLU A 231 -2.97 1.31 -16.33
N ILE A 232 -3.36 1.83 -15.17
CA ILE A 232 -3.37 3.28 -14.94
C ILE A 232 -1.92 3.76 -14.91
N ARG A 233 -1.60 4.77 -15.72
CA ARG A 233 -0.29 5.44 -15.74
C ARG A 233 -0.53 6.92 -15.67
N GLY A 234 -0.62 7.39 -14.44
CA GLY A 234 -1.08 8.73 -14.09
C GLY A 234 0.02 9.70 -13.70
N ALA A 235 -0.21 10.99 -13.91
CA ALA A 235 0.58 12.06 -13.31
C ALA A 235 -0.34 13.19 -12.84
N TRP A 236 -0.15 13.66 -11.60
CA TRP A 236 -0.78 14.89 -11.13
C TRP A 236 -0.06 16.11 -11.72
N LEU A 237 -0.82 17.11 -12.15
CA LEU A 237 -0.31 18.39 -12.63
C LEU A 237 -0.76 19.47 -11.65
N THR A 238 0.19 20.13 -10.98
CA THR A 238 -0.09 21.10 -9.92
C THR A 238 0.17 22.53 -10.41
N ASN A 239 -0.35 23.52 -9.69
CA ASN A 239 0.08 24.93 -9.81
C ASN A 239 1.02 25.35 -8.65
N ILE A 240 1.51 24.38 -7.87
CA ILE A 240 2.45 24.54 -6.76
C ILE A 240 3.69 23.73 -7.04
N ASP A 241 4.86 24.34 -6.86
CA ASP A 241 6.16 23.76 -7.19
C ASP A 241 6.27 23.24 -8.63
N SER A 242 5.43 23.78 -9.52
CA SER A 242 5.23 23.37 -10.91
C SER A 242 5.15 24.58 -11.83
N GLN A 243 5.49 24.40 -13.10
CA GLN A 243 5.31 25.41 -14.15
C GLN A 243 4.41 24.92 -15.30
N VAL A 244 4.05 23.63 -15.31
CA VAL A 244 3.36 22.98 -16.44
C VAL A 244 2.01 23.60 -16.77
N LEU A 245 1.26 24.09 -15.77
CA LEU A 245 -0.08 24.64 -15.98
C LEU A 245 -0.08 26.12 -16.38
N PHE A 246 1.04 26.84 -16.24
CA PHE A 246 1.09 28.29 -16.33
C PHE A 246 1.15 28.87 -17.74
N SER A 247 1.37 28.07 -18.77
CA SER A 247 1.31 28.53 -20.15
C SER A 247 1.07 27.37 -21.11
N ARG A 248 0.56 27.67 -22.30
CA ARG A 248 0.47 26.69 -23.38
C ARG A 248 1.84 26.13 -23.76
N ASP A 249 2.85 27.00 -23.81
CA ASP A 249 4.24 26.65 -24.17
C ASP A 249 4.89 25.67 -23.17
N ASN A 250 4.43 25.63 -21.92
CA ASN A 250 4.84 24.63 -20.94
C ASN A 250 3.95 23.38 -20.99
N LEU A 251 2.64 23.59 -21.12
CA LEU A 251 1.62 22.54 -21.04
C LEU A 251 1.70 21.56 -22.21
N GLU A 252 1.78 22.06 -23.45
CA GLU A 252 1.78 21.24 -24.65
C GLU A 252 2.99 20.27 -24.70
N PRO A 253 4.24 20.74 -24.53
CA PRO A 253 5.39 19.83 -24.47
C PRO A 253 5.33 18.86 -23.28
N GLY A 254 4.73 19.25 -22.16
CA GLY A 254 4.57 18.39 -20.98
C GLY A 254 3.63 17.22 -21.24
N LEU A 255 2.46 17.49 -21.84
CA LEU A 255 1.52 16.45 -22.23
C LEU A 255 2.09 15.54 -23.33
N GLN A 256 2.78 16.11 -24.32
CA GLN A 256 3.47 15.35 -25.37
C GLN A 256 4.55 14.42 -24.77
N ARG A 257 5.31 14.90 -23.78
CA ARG A 257 6.31 14.10 -23.06
C ARG A 257 5.66 12.93 -22.32
N LEU A 258 4.60 13.17 -21.55
CA LEU A 258 3.88 12.10 -20.85
C LEU A 258 3.34 11.05 -21.83
N ALA A 259 2.71 11.49 -22.94
CA ALA A 259 2.20 10.58 -23.97
C ALA A 259 3.31 9.77 -24.65
N ALA A 260 4.46 10.38 -24.94
CA ALA A 260 5.64 9.70 -25.50
C ALA A 260 6.23 8.66 -24.54
N LEU A 261 6.09 8.87 -23.23
CA LEU A 261 6.48 7.94 -22.17
C LEU A 261 5.37 6.94 -21.82
N ASN A 262 4.34 6.83 -22.67
CA ASN A 262 3.23 5.87 -22.54
C ASN A 262 2.39 6.03 -21.25
N PHE A 263 2.33 7.25 -20.70
CA PHE A 263 1.28 7.62 -19.75
C PHE A 263 -0.08 7.68 -20.47
N ASN A 264 -1.16 7.53 -19.72
CA ASN A 264 -2.52 7.51 -20.28
C ASN A 264 -3.54 8.32 -19.48
N THR A 265 -3.14 8.94 -18.36
CA THR A 265 -4.03 9.72 -17.50
C THR A 265 -3.29 10.91 -16.91
N VAL A 266 -3.92 12.07 -16.87
CA VAL A 266 -3.45 13.25 -16.14
C VAL A 266 -4.52 13.74 -15.18
N TYR A 267 -4.08 14.20 -14.01
CA TYR A 267 -4.93 14.71 -12.95
C TYR A 267 -4.58 16.19 -12.71
N PRO A 268 -5.10 17.13 -13.52
CA PRO A 268 -4.82 18.54 -13.33
C PRO A 268 -5.56 19.11 -12.13
N THR A 269 -4.85 19.80 -11.26
CA THR A 269 -5.47 20.56 -10.18
C THR A 269 -6.39 21.63 -10.79
N VAL A 270 -7.60 21.75 -10.25
CA VAL A 270 -8.60 22.75 -10.67
C VAL A 270 -9.30 23.46 -9.52
N TRP A 271 -9.09 22.98 -8.28
CA TRP A 271 -9.48 23.66 -7.05
C TRP A 271 -8.32 23.62 -6.06
N ASN A 272 -7.71 24.79 -5.86
CA ASN A 272 -6.52 24.93 -5.01
C ASN A 272 -6.44 26.33 -4.39
N TRP A 273 -5.84 26.46 -3.22
CA TRP A 273 -5.61 27.76 -2.56
C TRP A 273 -6.87 28.65 -2.42
N GLY A 274 -8.06 28.04 -2.37
CA GLY A 274 -9.34 28.77 -2.27
C GLY A 274 -9.83 29.39 -3.58
N TYR A 275 -9.26 28.99 -4.73
CA TYR A 275 -9.65 29.44 -6.07
C TYR A 275 -9.91 28.27 -7.01
N THR A 276 -10.79 28.48 -7.99
CA THR A 276 -10.83 27.64 -9.19
C THR A 276 -9.64 27.99 -10.09
N LEU A 277 -9.03 27.00 -10.75
CA LEU A 277 -7.96 27.24 -11.73
C LEU A 277 -8.50 27.28 -13.18
N TYR A 278 -9.83 27.33 -13.30
CA TYR A 278 -10.59 27.47 -14.54
C TYR A 278 -11.64 28.57 -14.37
N PRO A 279 -12.14 29.17 -15.46
CA PRO A 279 -13.20 30.17 -15.43
C PRO A 279 -14.47 29.64 -14.76
N SER A 280 -14.89 30.26 -13.66
CA SER A 280 -16.04 29.82 -12.88
C SER A 280 -17.01 30.95 -12.57
N ALA A 281 -18.27 30.81 -13.00
CA ALA A 281 -19.36 31.68 -12.58
C ALA A 281 -19.76 31.42 -11.13
N VAL A 282 -19.44 30.23 -10.58
CA VAL A 282 -19.59 29.90 -9.16
C VAL A 282 -18.60 30.69 -8.32
N ALA A 283 -17.34 30.71 -8.71
CA ALA A 283 -16.32 31.48 -8.01
C ALA A 283 -16.66 32.99 -7.98
N ILE A 284 -17.12 33.56 -9.11
CA ILE A 284 -17.50 34.98 -9.20
C ILE A 284 -18.63 35.30 -8.22
N ARG A 285 -19.71 34.52 -8.22
CA ARG A 285 -20.87 34.79 -7.35
C ARG A 285 -20.58 34.57 -5.88
N THR A 286 -19.67 33.66 -5.54
CA THR A 286 -19.34 33.32 -4.15
C THR A 286 -18.32 34.30 -3.58
N PHE A 287 -17.19 34.56 -4.26
CA PHE A 287 -16.09 35.34 -3.69
C PHE A 287 -15.48 36.37 -4.64
N GLY A 288 -16.11 36.63 -5.79
CA GLY A 288 -15.81 37.78 -6.64
C GLY A 288 -14.68 37.59 -7.67
N TYR A 289 -14.09 36.39 -7.75
CA TYR A 289 -13.03 36.09 -8.72
C TYR A 289 -13.46 35.00 -9.69
N GLN A 290 -13.07 35.13 -10.96
CA GLN A 290 -13.35 34.15 -12.00
C GLN A 290 -12.47 32.90 -11.91
N GLN A 291 -11.18 33.10 -11.60
CA GLN A 291 -10.17 32.06 -11.44
C GLN A 291 -8.95 32.62 -10.70
N GLY A 292 -8.08 31.73 -10.23
CA GLY A 292 -6.82 32.07 -9.57
C GLY A 292 -5.76 31.00 -9.81
N LEU A 293 -5.23 30.94 -11.04
CA LEU A 293 -4.20 30.00 -11.45
C LEU A 293 -2.86 30.24 -10.74
N TYR A 294 -2.48 31.50 -10.52
CA TYR A 294 -1.17 31.91 -9.98
C TYR A 294 -1.26 32.29 -8.50
N PRO A 295 -0.90 31.39 -7.58
CA PRO A 295 -0.88 31.70 -6.16
C PRO A 295 0.35 32.56 -5.79
N ASP A 296 0.17 33.51 -4.88
CA ASP A 296 1.24 34.31 -4.28
C ASP A 296 1.88 33.56 -3.09
N VAL A 297 2.52 32.44 -3.40
CA VAL A 297 3.08 31.50 -2.41
C VAL A 297 4.20 32.07 -1.54
N GLU A 298 4.82 33.19 -1.94
CA GLU A 298 5.96 33.74 -1.20
C GLU A 298 5.54 34.71 -0.10
N ASN A 299 4.39 35.40 -0.26
CA ASN A 299 4.01 36.49 0.64
C ASN A 299 2.74 36.20 1.42
N THR A 300 1.66 35.90 0.72
CA THR A 300 0.31 35.85 1.32
C THR A 300 -0.29 34.45 1.21
N GLY A 301 -0.10 33.77 0.08
CA GLY A 301 -0.88 32.60 -0.28
C GLY A 301 -2.15 32.95 -1.06
N GLU A 302 -2.36 34.22 -1.39
CA GLU A 302 -3.47 34.67 -2.20
C GLU A 302 -3.16 34.50 -3.71
N ARG A 303 -3.60 35.44 -4.53
CA ARG A 303 -3.54 35.40 -5.99
C ARG A 303 -2.57 36.48 -6.49
N ASN A 304 -1.69 36.13 -7.41
CA ASN A 304 -0.79 37.08 -8.05
C ASN A 304 -1.52 37.86 -9.16
N GLU A 305 -2.08 39.01 -8.81
CA GLU A 305 -2.86 39.86 -9.72
C GLU A 305 -2.13 40.25 -11.00
N SER A 306 -0.81 40.42 -10.95
CA SER A 306 -0.02 40.82 -12.14
C SER A 306 0.11 39.68 -13.15
N LEU A 307 0.41 38.46 -12.67
CA LEU A 307 0.49 37.27 -13.52
C LEU A 307 -0.88 36.89 -14.07
N GLU A 308 -1.91 37.03 -13.25
CA GLU A 308 -3.28 36.77 -13.66
C GLU A 308 -3.77 37.73 -14.74
N ALA A 309 -3.48 39.04 -14.61
CA ALA A 309 -3.80 40.01 -15.65
C ALA A 309 -3.03 39.71 -16.96
N ALA A 310 -1.79 39.23 -16.85
CA ALA A 310 -0.98 38.85 -18.01
C ALA A 310 -1.50 37.60 -18.73
N GLN A 311 -2.18 36.69 -18.02
CA GLN A 311 -2.77 35.48 -18.64
C GLN A 311 -4.01 35.79 -19.50
N GLY A 312 -4.70 36.92 -19.23
CA GLY A 312 -5.96 37.28 -19.89
C GLY A 312 -7.08 36.25 -19.65
N ASP A 313 -7.87 36.00 -20.70
CA ASP A 313 -9.04 35.10 -20.66
C ASP A 313 -8.68 33.62 -20.89
N ARG A 314 -7.43 33.22 -20.63
CA ARG A 314 -7.00 31.83 -20.81
C ARG A 314 -7.78 30.89 -19.89
N ASP A 315 -8.43 29.92 -20.49
CA ASP A 315 -9.03 28.77 -19.82
C ASP A 315 -8.03 27.60 -19.81
N MET A 316 -7.32 27.45 -18.69
CA MET A 316 -6.28 26.43 -18.54
C MET A 316 -6.85 25.01 -18.69
N LEU A 317 -8.05 24.74 -18.16
CA LEU A 317 -8.63 23.39 -18.20
C LEU A 317 -9.10 23.03 -19.61
N LEU A 318 -9.79 23.93 -20.30
CA LEU A 318 -10.20 23.67 -21.69
C LEU A 318 -8.99 23.46 -22.60
N GLU A 319 -7.97 24.31 -22.48
CA GLU A 319 -6.73 24.17 -23.25
C GLU A 319 -6.05 22.82 -23.00
N LEU A 320 -5.99 22.38 -21.73
CA LEU A 320 -5.42 21.10 -21.35
C LEU A 320 -6.17 19.93 -22.00
N ILE A 321 -7.50 19.95 -21.95
CA ILE A 321 -8.37 18.93 -22.55
C ILE A 321 -8.14 18.85 -24.07
N GLU A 322 -8.13 19.99 -24.76
CA GLU A 322 -7.91 20.06 -26.21
C GLU A 322 -6.55 19.49 -26.63
N LEU A 323 -5.51 19.68 -25.81
CA LEU A 323 -4.16 19.15 -26.05
C LEU A 323 -4.02 17.67 -25.65
N ALA A 324 -4.65 17.24 -24.56
CA ALA A 324 -4.49 15.91 -23.98
C ALA A 324 -5.26 14.82 -24.75
N HIS A 325 -6.50 15.09 -25.15
CA HIS A 325 -7.34 14.06 -25.79
C HIS A 325 -6.78 13.52 -27.11
N PRO A 326 -6.23 14.34 -28.04
CA PRO A 326 -5.61 13.83 -29.25
C PRO A 326 -4.38 12.94 -28.99
N LEU A 327 -3.73 13.10 -27.84
CA LEU A 327 -2.61 12.27 -27.39
C LEU A 327 -3.07 10.95 -26.74
N GLY A 328 -4.37 10.78 -26.52
CA GLY A 328 -4.96 9.62 -25.84
C GLY A 328 -4.76 9.64 -24.33
N LEU A 329 -4.57 10.83 -23.75
CA LEU A 329 -4.52 11.03 -22.30
C LEU A 329 -5.92 11.30 -21.76
N ARG A 330 -6.36 10.53 -20.76
CA ARG A 330 -7.55 10.86 -19.97
C ARG A 330 -7.28 12.12 -19.13
N VAL A 331 -8.26 13.01 -19.04
CA VAL A 331 -8.22 14.20 -18.19
C VAL A 331 -9.22 14.06 -17.06
N ILE A 332 -8.71 13.99 -15.83
CA ILE A 332 -9.52 13.84 -14.61
C ILE A 332 -9.22 15.04 -13.69
N PRO A 333 -9.97 16.16 -13.80
CA PRO A 333 -9.72 17.33 -12.97
C PRO A 333 -9.85 17.04 -11.49
N TRP A 334 -8.93 17.62 -10.73
CA TRP A 334 -8.67 17.26 -9.35
C TRP A 334 -8.90 18.44 -8.39
N PHE A 335 -9.70 18.18 -7.36
CA PHE A 335 -9.91 19.08 -6.23
C PHE A 335 -8.93 18.76 -5.11
N GLU A 336 -7.72 19.32 -5.21
CA GLU A 336 -6.62 19.11 -4.27
C GLU A 336 -7.00 19.56 -2.85
N PHE A 337 -7.51 20.79 -2.72
CA PHE A 337 -7.77 21.36 -1.40
C PHE A 337 -9.06 20.86 -0.75
N GLY A 338 -10.00 20.24 -1.49
CA GLY A 338 -11.28 19.80 -0.93
C GLY A 338 -11.94 20.89 -0.06
N PHE A 339 -12.05 20.65 1.25
CA PHE A 339 -12.58 21.60 2.23
C PHE A 339 -11.52 22.51 2.90
N MET A 340 -10.23 22.30 2.62
CA MET A 340 -9.15 23.16 3.10
C MET A 340 -9.13 24.48 2.33
N ALA A 341 -8.75 25.56 3.00
CA ALA A 341 -8.49 26.85 2.38
C ALA A 341 -7.36 27.61 3.11
N PRO A 342 -6.64 28.52 2.43
CA PRO A 342 -5.80 29.51 3.10
C PRO A 342 -6.67 30.42 3.99
N ALA A 343 -6.21 30.70 5.20
CA ALA A 343 -6.94 31.50 6.18
C ALA A 343 -7.25 32.93 5.71
N ASP A 344 -6.41 33.44 4.81
CA ASP A 344 -6.50 34.77 4.22
C ASP A 344 -7.14 34.77 2.82
N SER A 345 -7.55 33.63 2.26
CA SER A 345 -8.14 33.58 0.90
C SER A 345 -9.39 34.46 0.74
N ALA A 346 -9.67 34.90 -0.50
CA ALA A 346 -10.88 35.66 -0.82
C ALA A 346 -12.17 34.94 -0.39
N LEU A 347 -12.20 33.62 -0.55
CA LEU A 347 -13.30 32.77 -0.09
C LEU A 347 -13.54 32.91 1.42
N VAL A 348 -12.48 32.81 2.23
CA VAL A 348 -12.59 32.87 3.69
C VAL A 348 -12.97 34.26 4.18
N ARG A 349 -12.51 35.32 3.51
CA ARG A 349 -12.94 36.70 3.81
C ARG A 349 -14.39 36.96 3.45
N ALA A 350 -14.87 36.40 2.34
CA ALA A 350 -16.25 36.52 1.92
C ALA A 350 -17.20 35.72 2.83
N HIS A 351 -16.74 34.57 3.31
CA HIS A 351 -17.54 33.60 4.08
C HIS A 351 -16.86 33.12 5.37
N PRO A 352 -16.55 34.00 6.34
CA PRO A 352 -15.94 33.59 7.61
C PRO A 352 -16.84 32.66 8.45
N GLU A 353 -18.15 32.68 8.21
CA GLU A 353 -19.16 31.82 8.81
C GLU A 353 -19.13 30.37 8.31
N TRP A 354 -18.50 30.12 7.16
CA TRP A 354 -18.34 28.77 6.62
C TRP A 354 -17.26 27.96 7.34
N LEU A 355 -16.41 28.60 8.15
CA LEU A 355 -15.30 27.93 8.83
C LEU A 355 -15.76 27.08 10.01
N THR A 356 -15.17 25.90 10.14
CA THR A 356 -15.26 25.12 11.38
C THR A 356 -14.13 25.49 12.37
N GLN A 357 -14.19 24.94 13.58
CA GLN A 357 -13.22 25.17 14.64
C GLN A 357 -13.03 23.92 15.51
N LYS A 358 -11.93 23.92 16.26
CA LYS A 358 -11.63 22.93 17.30
C LYS A 358 -12.45 23.19 18.56
N ALA A 359 -12.44 22.24 19.49
CA ALA A 359 -13.16 22.34 20.77
C ALA A 359 -12.74 23.56 21.62
N ASP A 360 -11.51 24.06 21.44
CA ASP A 360 -10.99 25.26 22.12
C ASP A 360 -11.32 26.58 21.39
N GLY A 361 -12.03 26.52 20.26
CA GLY A 361 -12.37 27.67 19.42
C GLY A 361 -11.33 28.02 18.35
N THR A 362 -10.18 27.35 18.33
CA THR A 362 -9.13 27.61 17.33
C THR A 362 -9.59 27.16 15.94
N LYS A 363 -9.48 28.06 14.95
CA LYS A 363 -9.78 27.78 13.53
C LYS A 363 -8.54 27.40 12.73
N VAL A 364 -7.41 28.01 13.05
CA VAL A 364 -6.19 27.93 12.26
C VAL A 364 -5.36 26.68 12.59
N LYS A 365 -4.77 26.11 11.54
CA LYS A 365 -3.67 25.15 11.60
C LYS A 365 -2.52 25.72 10.78
N ALA A 366 -1.39 25.98 11.42
CA ALA A 366 -0.19 26.44 10.71
C ALA A 366 0.34 25.31 9.79
N GLU A 367 0.68 25.67 8.56
CA GLU A 367 1.30 24.78 7.57
C GLU A 367 2.44 25.53 6.85
N GLY A 368 3.68 25.24 7.27
CA GLY A 368 4.84 26.00 6.79
C GLY A 368 4.72 27.47 7.22
N ILE A 369 4.73 28.38 6.24
CA ILE A 369 4.55 29.82 6.46
C ILE A 369 3.10 30.30 6.30
N HIS A 370 2.18 29.42 5.89
CA HIS A 370 0.79 29.78 5.64
C HIS A 370 -0.15 29.18 6.67
N ASP A 371 -1.15 29.94 7.05
CA ASP A 371 -2.22 29.49 7.93
C ASP A 371 -3.32 28.81 7.11
N ARG A 372 -3.73 27.62 7.55
CA ARG A 372 -4.83 26.86 6.96
C ARG A 372 -6.06 26.87 7.85
N VAL A 373 -7.21 26.88 7.20
CA VAL A 373 -8.52 26.68 7.81
C VAL A 373 -9.28 25.60 7.03
N TRP A 374 -10.34 25.09 7.64
CA TRP A 374 -11.27 24.17 6.99
C TRP A 374 -12.65 24.80 6.90
N LEU A 375 -13.22 24.75 5.70
CA LEU A 375 -14.65 24.92 5.48
C LEU A 375 -15.38 23.78 6.20
N ASN A 376 -16.56 24.07 6.74
CA ASN A 376 -17.37 23.11 7.45
C ASN A 376 -18.14 22.22 6.44
N PRO A 377 -17.77 20.93 6.27
CA PRO A 377 -18.45 20.05 5.32
C PRO A 377 -19.89 19.73 5.72
N PHE A 378 -20.30 20.07 6.94
CA PHE A 378 -21.67 19.89 7.44
C PHE A 378 -22.55 21.09 7.13
N HIS A 379 -21.96 22.24 6.80
CA HIS A 379 -22.70 23.47 6.52
C HIS A 379 -23.37 23.41 5.12
N PRO A 380 -24.69 23.61 5.00
CA PRO A 380 -25.41 23.42 3.74
C PRO A 380 -24.89 24.31 2.61
N GLU A 381 -24.49 25.55 2.90
CA GLU A 381 -23.94 26.45 1.90
C GLU A 381 -22.56 26.02 1.40
N VAL A 382 -21.72 25.45 2.27
CA VAL A 382 -20.42 24.88 1.87
C VAL A 382 -20.65 23.67 0.97
N GLN A 383 -21.56 22.77 1.36
CA GLN A 383 -21.92 21.62 0.53
C GLN A 383 -22.45 22.07 -0.83
N GLN A 384 -23.34 23.06 -0.86
CA GLN A 384 -23.92 23.55 -2.11
C GLN A 384 -22.86 24.23 -2.99
N PHE A 385 -21.96 25.02 -2.42
CA PHE A 385 -20.85 25.64 -3.14
C PHE A 385 -19.96 24.60 -3.83
N ILE A 386 -19.54 23.56 -3.10
CA ILE A 386 -18.71 22.50 -3.68
C ILE A 386 -19.48 21.74 -4.76
N LEU A 387 -20.75 21.36 -4.53
CA LEU A 387 -21.56 20.66 -5.53
C LEU A 387 -21.84 21.51 -6.78
N ASP A 388 -21.98 22.82 -6.60
CA ASP A 388 -22.14 23.79 -7.69
C ASP A 388 -20.87 23.86 -8.55
N LEU A 389 -19.67 23.89 -7.93
CA LEU A 389 -18.40 23.84 -8.64
C LEU A 389 -18.26 22.53 -9.45
N VAL A 390 -18.56 21.39 -8.82
CA VAL A 390 -18.54 20.08 -9.49
C VAL A 390 -19.54 20.03 -10.63
N SER A 391 -20.75 20.53 -10.42
CA SER A 391 -21.78 20.58 -11.46
C SER A 391 -21.39 21.50 -12.62
N GLU A 392 -20.76 22.65 -12.36
CA GLU A 392 -20.30 23.58 -13.39
C GLU A 392 -19.19 22.93 -14.23
N LEU A 393 -18.19 22.34 -13.57
CA LEU A 393 -17.09 21.67 -14.22
C LEU A 393 -17.58 20.51 -15.11
N ALA A 394 -18.38 19.60 -14.57
CA ALA A 394 -18.88 18.44 -15.31
C ALA A 394 -19.90 18.80 -16.41
N ALA A 395 -20.52 19.98 -16.37
CA ALA A 395 -21.45 20.44 -17.41
C ALA A 395 -20.74 21.16 -18.56
N ASN A 396 -19.62 21.84 -18.28
CA ASN A 396 -18.99 22.77 -19.22
C ASN A 396 -17.75 22.18 -19.92
N TYR A 397 -17.14 21.13 -19.37
CA TYR A 397 -15.91 20.54 -19.89
C TYR A 397 -16.11 19.06 -20.22
N PRO A 398 -15.57 18.55 -21.35
CA PRO A 398 -15.70 17.15 -21.72
C PRO A 398 -14.69 16.28 -20.95
N ILE A 399 -14.82 16.17 -19.64
CA ILE A 399 -13.85 15.47 -18.77
C ILE A 399 -14.00 13.94 -18.83
N ASP A 400 -12.92 13.19 -18.60
CA ASP A 400 -12.98 11.72 -18.50
C ASP A 400 -13.34 11.25 -17.07
N GLY A 401 -13.22 12.14 -16.09
CA GLY A 401 -13.56 11.88 -14.71
C GLY A 401 -13.40 13.11 -13.83
N PHE A 402 -13.73 12.96 -12.57
CA PHE A 402 -13.57 13.97 -11.52
C PHE A 402 -12.88 13.35 -10.32
N GLN A 403 -11.89 14.02 -9.73
CA GLN A 403 -11.15 13.51 -8.57
C GLN A 403 -11.23 14.42 -7.35
N VAL A 404 -11.41 13.81 -6.18
CA VAL A 404 -11.19 14.44 -4.86
C VAL A 404 -9.99 13.81 -4.14
N ASP A 405 -9.29 14.59 -3.33
CA ASP A 405 -8.10 14.15 -2.58
C ASP A 405 -8.38 13.82 -1.10
N ASP A 406 -7.32 13.64 -0.33
CA ASP A 406 -7.29 13.46 1.12
C ASP A 406 -7.82 14.66 1.92
N HIS A 407 -7.87 15.86 1.31
CA HIS A 407 -8.50 17.05 1.89
C HIS A 407 -10.04 17.10 1.71
N PHE A 408 -10.64 16.16 0.98
CA PHE A 408 -12.09 15.95 0.97
C PHE A 408 -12.52 15.17 2.23
N GLY A 409 -12.18 15.75 3.37
CA GLY A 409 -12.33 15.23 4.70
C GLY A 409 -12.19 16.36 5.70
N LEU A 410 -12.26 16.05 6.99
CA LEU A 410 -12.12 17.02 8.06
C LEU A 410 -11.15 16.50 9.13
N PRO A 411 -10.07 17.23 9.48
CA PRO A 411 -9.18 16.78 10.52
C PRO A 411 -9.93 16.56 11.84
N ALA A 412 -9.73 15.42 12.49
CA ALA A 412 -10.59 14.93 13.59
C ALA A 412 -10.74 15.90 14.78
N ALA A 413 -9.81 16.85 14.93
CA ALA A 413 -9.89 17.89 15.95
C ALA A 413 -10.97 18.96 15.70
N TYR A 414 -11.51 19.07 14.48
CA TYR A 414 -12.51 20.07 14.06
C TYR A 414 -13.96 19.55 14.13
N GLY A 415 -14.94 20.39 13.79
CA GLY A 415 -16.37 20.07 13.90
C GLY A 415 -17.01 20.53 15.21
N TYR A 416 -16.37 21.44 15.94
CA TYR A 416 -16.87 22.02 17.19
C TYR A 416 -17.34 23.48 17.02
N ASP A 417 -17.68 23.86 15.81
CA ASP A 417 -18.34 25.15 15.54
C ASP A 417 -19.81 25.13 15.97
N PRO A 418 -20.42 26.31 16.20
CA PRO A 418 -21.80 26.39 16.67
C PRO A 418 -22.82 25.69 15.78
N TYR A 419 -22.62 25.70 14.45
CA TYR A 419 -23.53 25.01 13.53
C TYR A 419 -23.47 23.50 13.78
N THR A 420 -22.28 22.92 13.76
CA THR A 420 -22.08 21.48 13.93
C THR A 420 -22.55 20.98 15.30
N ILE A 421 -22.25 21.72 16.37
CA ILE A 421 -22.71 21.37 17.73
C ILE A 421 -24.24 21.35 17.80
N ASN A 422 -24.89 22.35 17.20
CA ASN A 422 -26.35 22.44 17.22
C ASN A 422 -26.98 21.34 16.37
N LEU A 423 -26.40 21.01 15.21
CA LEU A 423 -26.84 19.90 14.37
C LEU A 423 -26.72 18.57 15.14
N TYR A 424 -25.57 18.32 15.77
CA TYR A 424 -25.37 17.12 16.58
C TYR A 424 -26.40 17.03 17.72
N ARG A 425 -26.65 18.12 18.46
CA ARG A 425 -27.68 18.17 19.51
C ARG A 425 -29.07 17.83 18.99
N GLN A 426 -29.44 18.34 17.81
CA GLN A 426 -30.75 18.06 17.21
C GLN A 426 -30.91 16.56 16.91
N GLU A 427 -29.84 15.92 16.43
CA GLU A 427 -29.86 14.49 16.09
C GLU A 427 -29.64 13.57 17.31
N HIS A 428 -29.19 14.11 18.45
CA HIS A 428 -28.86 13.37 19.67
C HIS A 428 -29.70 13.79 20.90
N SER A 429 -30.96 14.16 20.69
CA SER A 429 -31.91 14.48 21.78
C SER A 429 -31.38 15.55 22.76
N GLY A 430 -30.67 16.56 22.24
CA GLY A 430 -30.10 17.67 22.99
C GLY A 430 -28.72 17.42 23.60
N GLN A 431 -28.14 16.23 23.44
CA GLN A 431 -26.80 15.93 23.95
C GLN A 431 -25.72 16.70 23.18
N ALA A 432 -24.74 17.25 23.90
CA ALA A 432 -23.58 17.88 23.28
C ALA A 432 -22.60 16.83 22.73
N PRO A 433 -21.81 17.15 21.68
CA PRO A 433 -20.79 16.22 21.21
C PRO A 433 -19.74 15.95 22.30
N PRO A 434 -19.14 14.75 22.30
CA PRO A 434 -18.14 14.38 23.28
C PRO A 434 -16.86 15.22 23.14
N ARG A 435 -16.13 15.34 24.26
CA ARG A 435 -14.84 16.05 24.30
C ARG A 435 -13.70 15.24 23.70
N ASP A 436 -13.79 13.91 23.74
CA ASP A 436 -12.84 13.05 23.08
C ASP A 436 -13.07 13.13 21.57
N ILE A 437 -12.10 13.68 20.85
CA ILE A 437 -12.17 13.86 19.40
C ILE A 437 -12.18 12.51 18.65
N TYR A 438 -11.77 11.43 19.32
CA TYR A 438 -11.76 10.06 18.82
C TYR A 438 -12.88 9.20 19.43
N ASP A 439 -13.87 9.81 20.08
CA ASP A 439 -15.06 9.08 20.50
C ASP A 439 -15.67 8.34 19.29
N PRO A 440 -15.93 7.03 19.38
CA PRO A 440 -16.34 6.23 18.22
C PRO A 440 -17.64 6.70 17.56
N GLU A 441 -18.61 7.17 18.35
CA GLU A 441 -19.88 7.66 17.83
C GLU A 441 -19.66 9.00 17.13
N TRP A 442 -18.97 9.93 17.78
CA TRP A 442 -18.71 11.26 17.21
C TRP A 442 -17.84 11.23 15.95
N THR A 443 -16.89 10.30 15.90
CA THR A 443 -16.08 10.05 14.70
C THR A 443 -16.96 9.54 13.57
N ARG A 444 -17.80 8.52 13.84
CA ARG A 444 -18.69 7.93 12.84
C ARG A 444 -19.72 8.93 12.34
N TRP A 445 -20.41 9.64 13.24
CA TRP A 445 -21.44 10.60 12.86
C TRP A 445 -20.92 11.66 11.89
N ARG A 446 -19.74 12.24 12.17
CA ARG A 446 -19.12 13.22 11.26
C ARG A 446 -18.69 12.58 9.94
N ALA A 447 -18.10 11.39 9.96
CA ALA A 447 -17.70 10.67 8.76
C ALA A 447 -18.89 10.32 7.86
N ASP A 448 -20.04 9.94 8.45
CA ASP A 448 -21.29 9.65 7.74
C ASP A 448 -21.82 10.91 7.04
N LYS A 449 -21.76 12.09 7.68
CA LYS A 449 -22.14 13.35 7.01
C LYS A 449 -21.27 13.68 5.80
N ILE A 450 -19.95 13.43 5.87
CA ILE A 450 -19.05 13.63 4.72
C ILE A 450 -19.35 12.58 3.63
N THR A 451 -19.69 11.36 4.03
CA THR A 451 -20.13 10.30 3.11
C THR A 451 -21.37 10.69 2.32
N ASP A 452 -22.36 11.33 2.97
CA ASP A 452 -23.54 11.86 2.28
C ASP A 452 -23.17 12.92 1.22
N VAL A 453 -22.19 13.79 1.53
CA VAL A 453 -21.68 14.77 0.57
C VAL A 453 -21.01 14.07 -0.61
N MET A 454 -20.20 13.03 -0.36
CA MET A 454 -19.57 12.25 -1.42
C MET A 454 -20.59 11.57 -2.34
N GLY A 455 -21.66 10.99 -1.78
CA GLY A 455 -22.75 10.41 -2.56
C GLY A 455 -23.47 11.44 -3.45
N ARG A 456 -23.66 12.66 -2.95
CA ARG A 456 -24.22 13.78 -3.75
C ARG A 456 -23.25 14.24 -4.83
N THR A 457 -21.95 14.31 -4.54
CA THR A 457 -20.91 14.61 -5.53
C THR A 457 -20.95 13.60 -6.66
N PHE A 458 -21.01 12.30 -6.35
CA PHE A 458 -21.16 11.24 -7.34
C PHE A 458 -22.41 11.44 -8.20
N ALA A 459 -23.56 11.66 -7.57
CA ALA A 459 -24.82 11.88 -8.29
C ALA A 459 -24.76 13.09 -9.23
N VAL A 460 -24.13 14.19 -8.80
CA VAL A 460 -23.94 15.39 -9.63
C VAL A 460 -23.07 15.11 -10.84
N VAL A 461 -21.91 14.46 -10.65
CA VAL A 461 -21.02 14.09 -11.77
C VAL A 461 -21.77 13.23 -12.78
N LYS A 462 -22.47 12.18 -12.32
CA LYS A 462 -23.20 11.27 -13.21
C LYS A 462 -24.40 11.91 -13.91
N ALA A 463 -25.06 12.87 -13.26
CA ALA A 463 -26.16 13.60 -13.86
C ALA A 463 -25.70 14.55 -14.98
N ARG A 464 -24.50 15.13 -14.87
CA ARG A 464 -23.94 16.03 -15.89
C ARG A 464 -23.19 15.30 -16.98
N GLN A 465 -22.41 14.28 -16.61
CA GLN A 465 -21.59 13.52 -17.52
C GLN A 465 -21.52 12.05 -17.09
N SER A 466 -22.52 11.28 -17.52
CA SER A 466 -22.70 9.87 -17.13
C SER A 466 -21.50 8.95 -17.39
N THR A 467 -20.64 9.28 -18.37
CA THR A 467 -19.43 8.53 -18.70
C THR A 467 -18.20 8.92 -17.89
N ALA A 468 -18.20 10.08 -17.23
CA ALA A 468 -17.07 10.54 -16.43
C ALA A 468 -17.00 9.73 -15.14
N ILE A 469 -15.83 9.17 -14.82
CA ILE A 469 -15.64 8.40 -13.59
C ILE A 469 -15.48 9.30 -12.37
N VAL A 470 -15.82 8.80 -11.17
CA VAL A 470 -15.51 9.46 -9.90
C VAL A 470 -14.29 8.78 -9.27
N SER A 471 -13.19 9.52 -9.23
CA SER A 471 -11.90 9.08 -8.70
C SER A 471 -11.66 9.67 -7.31
N VAL A 472 -10.97 8.93 -6.44
CA VAL A 472 -10.56 9.41 -5.11
C VAL A 472 -9.08 9.08 -4.92
N SER A 473 -8.30 10.06 -4.45
CA SER A 473 -6.88 9.90 -4.12
C SER A 473 -6.64 10.13 -2.62
N PRO A 474 -6.88 9.14 -1.74
CA PRO A 474 -6.83 9.35 -0.29
C PRO A 474 -5.54 8.81 0.34
N ASN A 475 -5.33 9.17 1.61
CA ASN A 475 -4.42 8.44 2.50
C ASN A 475 -4.92 6.98 2.73
N PRO A 476 -4.06 6.07 3.24
CA PRO A 476 -4.50 4.75 3.70
C PRO A 476 -5.70 4.83 4.67
N HIS A 477 -6.65 3.90 4.54
CA HIS A 477 -7.99 3.99 5.16
C HIS A 477 -7.99 4.34 6.63
N GLU A 478 -7.19 3.63 7.43
CA GLU A 478 -7.19 3.83 8.89
C GLU A 478 -6.73 5.23 9.26
N PHE A 479 -5.74 5.76 8.54
CA PHE A 479 -5.27 7.12 8.75
C PHE A 479 -6.31 8.13 8.28
N ALA A 480 -6.85 7.94 7.07
CA ALA A 480 -7.87 8.81 6.48
C ALA A 480 -9.13 8.92 7.37
N TYR A 481 -9.65 7.78 7.83
CA TYR A 481 -10.82 7.73 8.72
C TYR A 481 -10.52 8.34 10.09
N LYS A 482 -9.45 7.88 10.76
CA LYS A 482 -9.15 8.30 12.14
C LYS A 482 -8.76 9.77 12.24
N HIS A 483 -7.97 10.27 11.29
CA HIS A 483 -7.40 11.61 11.38
C HIS A 483 -8.12 12.65 10.53
N PHE A 484 -8.86 12.24 9.49
CA PHE A 484 -9.53 13.14 8.56
C PHE A 484 -11.01 12.80 8.35
N LEU A 485 -11.59 11.87 9.12
CA LEU A 485 -13.01 11.48 9.03
C LEU A 485 -13.42 11.05 7.61
N GLN A 486 -12.44 10.67 6.78
CA GLN A 486 -12.61 10.33 5.37
C GLN A 486 -12.77 8.82 5.24
N ASP A 487 -14.02 8.34 5.22
CA ASP A 487 -14.33 6.91 5.13
C ASP A 487 -14.44 6.39 3.68
N TRP A 488 -13.34 6.47 2.95
CA TRP A 488 -13.34 6.05 1.54
C TRP A 488 -13.69 4.57 1.36
N HIS A 489 -13.47 3.71 2.36
CA HIS A 489 -13.86 2.29 2.27
C HIS A 489 -15.38 2.15 2.19
N THR A 490 -16.12 2.92 2.99
CA THR A 490 -17.58 2.99 2.88
C THR A 490 -18.01 3.58 1.54
N TRP A 491 -17.33 4.60 1.02
CA TRP A 491 -17.66 5.21 -0.27
C TRP A 491 -17.51 4.23 -1.44
N VAL A 492 -16.44 3.42 -1.43
CA VAL A 492 -16.24 2.33 -2.39
C VAL A 492 -17.37 1.31 -2.28
N ASN A 493 -17.71 0.85 -1.07
CA ASN A 493 -18.76 -0.15 -0.86
C ASN A 493 -20.18 0.36 -1.19
N GLN A 494 -20.42 1.67 -1.12
CA GLN A 494 -21.66 2.30 -1.55
C GLN A 494 -21.70 2.63 -3.05
N GLY A 495 -20.61 2.39 -3.79
CA GLY A 495 -20.53 2.61 -5.24
C GLY A 495 -20.36 4.08 -5.64
N TYR A 496 -19.88 4.94 -4.74
CA TYR A 496 -19.62 6.36 -5.04
C TYR A 496 -18.24 6.61 -5.66
N VAL A 497 -17.38 5.59 -5.67
CA VAL A 497 -16.00 5.66 -6.15
C VAL A 497 -15.80 4.58 -7.19
N GLU A 498 -15.23 4.98 -8.31
CA GLU A 498 -15.04 4.15 -9.51
C GLU A 498 -13.56 3.96 -9.84
N GLU A 499 -12.69 4.84 -9.33
CA GLU A 499 -11.24 4.71 -9.36
C GLU A 499 -10.67 5.14 -8.01
N LEU A 500 -9.81 4.31 -7.42
CA LEU A 500 -9.16 4.62 -6.14
C LEU A 500 -7.65 4.67 -6.33
N ILE A 501 -6.99 5.75 -5.90
CA ILE A 501 -5.54 5.91 -5.99
C ILE A 501 -4.97 6.17 -4.58
N ILE A 502 -4.58 5.11 -3.88
CA ILE A 502 -4.14 5.25 -2.49
C ILE A 502 -2.75 5.90 -2.46
N GLN A 503 -2.59 6.99 -1.72
CA GLN A 503 -1.34 7.73 -1.60
C GLN A 503 -0.36 6.99 -0.67
N LEU A 504 0.54 6.21 -1.26
CA LEU A 504 1.55 5.43 -0.52
C LEU A 504 2.92 6.10 -0.61
N TYR A 505 3.01 7.32 -0.07
CA TYR A 505 4.24 8.09 -0.04
C TYR A 505 5.14 7.60 1.11
N ARG A 506 5.79 6.46 0.89
CA ARG A 506 6.71 5.82 1.83
C ARG A 506 8.09 5.70 1.20
N SER A 507 9.12 5.91 2.01
CA SER A 507 10.53 5.74 1.64
C SER A 507 11.09 4.39 2.09
N ASP A 508 10.23 3.50 2.58
CA ASP A 508 10.59 2.15 3.04
C ASP A 508 9.66 1.12 2.38
N LEU A 509 10.26 0.05 1.84
CA LEU A 509 9.51 -0.98 1.13
C LEU A 509 8.63 -1.82 2.05
N GLY A 510 9.07 -2.09 3.28
CA GLY A 510 8.29 -2.83 4.26
C GLY A 510 6.96 -2.14 4.55
N ARG A 511 7.00 -0.85 4.89
CA ARG A 511 5.79 -0.03 5.11
C ARG A 511 4.98 0.15 3.83
N PHE A 512 5.62 0.39 2.69
CA PHE A 512 4.94 0.51 1.40
C PHE A 512 4.12 -0.75 1.07
N VAL A 513 4.71 -1.93 1.22
CA VAL A 513 4.07 -3.24 1.03
C VAL A 513 3.01 -3.51 2.09
N TRP A 514 3.27 -3.16 3.35
CA TRP A 514 2.31 -3.35 4.44
C TRP A 514 1.00 -2.59 4.20
N GLU A 515 1.08 -1.32 3.78
CA GLU A 515 -0.10 -0.50 3.46
C GLU A 515 -0.90 -1.11 2.29
N MET A 516 -0.21 -1.62 1.26
CA MET A 516 -0.87 -2.29 0.13
C MET A 516 -1.59 -3.58 0.52
N ASN A 517 -1.14 -4.25 1.57
CA ASN A 517 -1.74 -5.49 2.03
C ASN A 517 -2.79 -5.28 3.13
N ARG A 518 -3.17 -4.04 3.50
CA ARG A 518 -4.29 -3.77 4.42
C ARG A 518 -5.61 -4.28 3.83
N GLU A 519 -6.50 -4.78 4.69
CA GLU A 519 -7.78 -5.37 4.28
C GLU A 519 -8.61 -4.42 3.40
N SER A 520 -8.71 -3.14 3.77
CA SER A 520 -9.44 -2.13 2.99
C SER A 520 -8.88 -1.93 1.58
N ALA A 521 -7.56 -1.94 1.42
CA ALA A 521 -6.90 -1.85 0.12
C ALA A 521 -7.10 -3.13 -0.72
N GLN A 522 -7.06 -4.31 -0.08
CA GLN A 522 -7.38 -5.57 -0.75
C GLN A 522 -8.85 -5.61 -1.19
N SER A 523 -9.78 -5.23 -0.31
CA SER A 523 -11.21 -5.17 -0.60
C SER A 523 -11.49 -4.28 -1.81
N ALA A 524 -10.97 -3.05 -1.81
CA ALA A 524 -11.13 -2.11 -2.92
C ALA A 524 -10.59 -2.66 -4.26
N ARG A 525 -9.40 -3.29 -4.26
CA ARG A 525 -8.83 -3.91 -5.47
C ARG A 525 -9.68 -5.00 -6.10
N HIS A 526 -10.48 -5.72 -5.30
CA HIS A 526 -11.38 -6.74 -5.81
C HIS A 526 -12.70 -6.14 -6.34
N HIS A 527 -13.01 -4.89 -5.99
CA HIS A 527 -14.27 -4.23 -6.33
C HIS A 527 -14.15 -3.27 -7.51
N ILE A 528 -13.12 -2.41 -7.51
CA ILE A 528 -12.91 -1.34 -8.50
C ILE A 528 -11.42 -1.23 -8.90
N PRO A 529 -11.10 -0.60 -10.04
CA PRO A 529 -9.74 -0.21 -10.37
C PRO A 529 -9.09 0.59 -9.23
N THR A 530 -8.19 -0.07 -8.51
CA THR A 530 -7.43 0.52 -7.40
C THR A 530 -5.95 0.56 -7.76
N ALA A 531 -5.41 1.76 -7.84
CA ALA A 531 -4.01 2.08 -8.12
C ALA A 531 -3.31 2.67 -6.88
N VAL A 532 -2.00 2.90 -7.01
CA VAL A 532 -1.17 3.50 -5.96
C VAL A 532 -0.58 4.82 -6.43
N GLY A 533 -0.71 5.85 -5.60
CA GLY A 533 0.03 7.10 -5.72
C GLY A 533 1.46 6.91 -5.20
N VAL A 534 2.45 7.14 -6.06
CA VAL A 534 3.88 7.10 -5.74
C VAL A 534 4.44 8.52 -5.72
N LEU A 535 5.20 8.85 -4.68
CA LEU A 535 5.89 10.14 -4.58
C LEU A 535 7.15 10.10 -5.45
N SER A 536 7.18 10.83 -6.57
CA SER A 536 8.37 10.96 -7.44
C SER A 536 9.35 12.03 -6.96
N GLY A 537 8.98 12.78 -5.92
CA GLY A 537 9.82 13.76 -5.25
C GLY A 537 9.04 14.99 -4.80
N LEU A 538 9.71 15.84 -4.02
CA LEU A 538 9.24 17.16 -3.58
C LEU A 538 10.36 18.18 -3.83
N ARG A 539 10.03 19.49 -3.79
CA ARG A 539 11.04 20.55 -3.91
C ARG A 539 12.18 20.32 -2.92
N GLY A 540 13.41 20.26 -3.43
CA GLY A 540 14.63 20.00 -2.65
C GLY A 540 14.78 18.57 -2.10
N ARG A 541 13.90 17.64 -2.48
CA ARG A 541 13.89 16.24 -2.05
C ARG A 541 13.51 15.33 -3.23
N PRO A 542 14.39 15.18 -4.24
CA PRO A 542 14.15 14.29 -5.38
C PRO A 542 14.13 12.82 -4.94
N VAL A 543 13.48 11.97 -5.74
CA VAL A 543 13.46 10.52 -5.55
C VAL A 543 14.12 9.84 -6.75
N ALA A 544 15.08 8.95 -6.48
CA ALA A 544 15.81 8.20 -7.49
C ALA A 544 14.92 7.20 -8.26
N MET A 545 15.20 6.97 -9.55
CA MET A 545 14.39 6.08 -10.38
C MET A 545 14.45 4.62 -9.93
N ASP A 546 15.58 4.15 -9.38
CA ASP A 546 15.68 2.77 -8.88
C ASP A 546 14.64 2.48 -7.78
N TRP A 547 14.40 3.44 -6.89
CA TRP A 547 13.36 3.32 -5.86
C TRP A 547 11.95 3.35 -6.46
N ILE A 548 11.69 4.24 -7.42
CA ILE A 548 10.42 4.29 -8.15
C ILE A 548 10.17 2.96 -8.88
N GLN A 549 11.19 2.39 -9.52
CA GLN A 549 11.11 1.11 -10.21
C GLN A 549 10.80 -0.04 -9.24
N GLU A 550 11.42 -0.04 -8.06
CA GLU A 550 11.14 -1.02 -7.00
C GLU A 550 9.69 -0.93 -6.51
N GLN A 551 9.16 0.29 -6.30
CA GLN A 551 7.76 0.51 -5.92
C GLN A 551 6.79 0.04 -7.01
N VAL A 552 7.04 0.38 -8.29
CA VAL A 552 6.21 -0.08 -9.41
C VAL A 552 6.25 -1.61 -9.54
N ALA A 553 7.41 -2.24 -9.33
CA ALA A 553 7.52 -3.69 -9.29
C ALA A 553 6.67 -4.30 -8.17
N ALA A 554 6.63 -3.66 -7.00
CA ALA A 554 5.81 -4.09 -5.86
C ALA A 554 4.30 -3.94 -6.09
N ILE A 555 3.89 -2.84 -6.73
CA ILE A 555 2.50 -2.56 -7.14
C ILE A 555 2.02 -3.66 -8.12
N ARG A 556 2.81 -3.93 -9.16
CA ARG A 556 2.48 -4.95 -10.18
C ARG A 556 2.44 -6.36 -9.61
N ASP A 557 3.38 -6.71 -8.71
CA ASP A 557 3.39 -8.03 -8.06
C ASP A 557 2.13 -8.29 -7.22
N ARG A 558 1.49 -7.22 -6.74
CA ARG A 558 0.25 -7.26 -5.95
C ARG A 558 -1.01 -7.02 -6.77
N SER A 559 -0.89 -6.97 -8.10
CA SER A 559 -2.02 -6.83 -9.03
C SER A 559 -2.89 -5.59 -8.74
N TYR A 560 -2.26 -4.47 -8.40
CA TYR A 560 -2.92 -3.17 -8.46
C TYR A 560 -3.21 -2.78 -9.91
N ALA A 561 -4.24 -1.95 -10.10
CA ALA A 561 -4.72 -1.52 -11.41
C ALA A 561 -3.78 -0.54 -12.12
N GLY A 562 -2.79 0.01 -11.42
CA GLY A 562 -1.76 0.88 -11.98
C GLY A 562 -1.05 1.74 -10.94
N VAL A 563 -0.37 2.78 -11.44
CA VAL A 563 0.42 3.73 -10.66
C VAL A 563 0.18 5.15 -11.17
N SER A 564 0.12 6.10 -10.24
CA SER A 564 0.12 7.53 -10.54
C SER A 564 1.24 8.22 -9.76
N PHE A 565 1.90 9.20 -10.37
CA PHE A 565 3.05 9.87 -9.76
C PHE A 565 2.70 11.26 -9.29
N PHE A 566 2.94 11.52 -8.00
CA PHE A 566 2.89 12.85 -7.42
C PHE A 566 4.30 13.44 -7.46
N PHE A 567 4.60 14.36 -8.38
CA PHE A 567 3.77 14.95 -9.43
C PHE A 567 4.63 15.23 -10.68
N TYR A 568 4.07 15.82 -11.74
CA TYR A 568 4.75 15.96 -13.04
C TYR A 568 6.17 16.54 -12.96
N GLU A 569 6.43 17.65 -12.25
CA GLU A 569 7.79 18.19 -12.19
C GLU A 569 8.78 17.25 -11.51
N SER A 570 8.35 16.53 -10.45
CA SER A 570 9.27 15.67 -9.70
C SER A 570 9.65 14.39 -10.46
N LEU A 571 8.92 14.04 -11.52
CA LEU A 571 9.37 13.03 -12.48
C LEU A 571 10.69 13.41 -13.15
N TRP A 572 11.06 14.69 -13.19
CA TRP A 572 12.24 15.19 -13.88
C TRP A 572 13.36 15.65 -12.92
N TRP A 573 13.07 15.78 -11.63
CA TRP A 573 14.05 16.23 -10.63
C TRP A 573 14.96 15.09 -10.18
N SER A 574 16.27 15.35 -10.16
CA SER A 574 17.27 14.47 -9.57
C SER A 574 18.58 15.23 -9.34
N ASP A 575 19.33 14.82 -8.32
CA ASP A 575 20.69 15.31 -8.06
C ASP A 575 21.75 14.43 -8.76
N THR A 576 21.36 13.22 -9.19
CA THR A 576 22.29 12.18 -9.68
C THR A 576 21.97 11.66 -11.07
N GLU A 577 20.76 11.91 -11.58
CA GLU A 577 20.28 11.42 -12.88
C GLU A 577 19.96 12.60 -13.81
N THR A 578 20.35 12.47 -15.08
CA THR A 578 19.95 13.39 -16.15
C THR A 578 18.48 13.20 -16.55
N LEU A 579 17.91 14.19 -17.23
CA LEU A 579 16.56 14.09 -17.78
C LEU A 579 16.41 12.88 -18.72
N GLU A 580 17.39 12.65 -19.58
CA GLU A 580 17.42 11.54 -20.53
C GLU A 580 17.44 10.19 -19.81
N GLN A 581 18.24 10.06 -18.74
CA GLN A 581 18.26 8.84 -17.92
C GLN A 581 16.90 8.57 -17.29
N ARG A 582 16.24 9.58 -16.72
CA ARG A 582 14.91 9.41 -16.11
C ARG A 582 13.84 9.05 -17.14
N GLN A 583 13.87 9.68 -18.31
CA GLN A 583 12.97 9.32 -19.43
C GLN A 583 13.20 7.88 -19.90
N GLN A 584 14.45 7.45 -20.01
CA GLN A 584 14.79 6.08 -20.37
C GLN A 584 14.29 5.08 -19.32
N SER A 585 14.49 5.36 -18.03
CA SER A 585 13.96 4.53 -16.93
C SER A 585 12.43 4.43 -16.93
N LEU A 586 11.72 5.51 -17.30
CA LEU A 586 10.26 5.49 -17.46
C LEU A 586 9.82 4.70 -18.70
N LEU A 587 10.56 4.76 -19.81
CA LEU A 587 10.32 3.92 -20.99
C LEU A 587 10.55 2.43 -20.68
N GLU A 588 11.54 2.11 -19.85
CA GLU A 588 11.76 0.74 -19.39
C GLU A 588 10.63 0.24 -18.48
N LEU A 589 10.07 1.14 -17.66
CA LEU A 589 8.88 0.85 -16.86
C LEU A 589 7.62 0.67 -17.71
N PHE A 590 7.47 1.49 -18.76
CA PHE A 590 6.31 1.58 -19.63
C PHE A 590 6.70 1.43 -21.11
N PRO A 591 7.21 0.25 -21.53
CA PRO A 591 7.79 0.09 -22.87
C PRO A 591 6.75 0.12 -24.00
N ASN A 592 5.48 -0.12 -23.67
CA ASN A 592 4.37 -0.13 -24.61
C ASN A 592 3.20 0.64 -24.03
N LYS A 593 2.34 1.23 -24.87
CA LYS A 593 1.06 1.83 -24.45
C LYS A 593 0.20 0.81 -23.69
N ALA A 594 -0.48 1.29 -22.66
CA ALA A 594 -1.51 0.55 -21.93
C ALA A 594 -2.81 1.36 -21.88
N ARG A 595 -3.93 0.66 -21.81
CA ARG A 595 -5.24 1.29 -21.58
C ARG A 595 -5.48 1.43 -20.09
N ALA A 596 -6.09 2.54 -19.67
CA ALA A 596 -6.63 2.57 -18.32
C ALA A 596 -7.76 1.51 -18.20
N PRO A 597 -7.84 0.76 -17.09
CA PRO A 597 -8.95 -0.16 -16.83
C PRO A 597 -10.29 0.56 -16.95
N GLN A 598 -11.28 -0.13 -17.52
CA GLN A 598 -12.66 0.36 -17.58
C GLN A 598 -13.36 0.06 -16.25
N VAL A 599 -14.36 0.88 -15.92
CA VAL A 599 -15.21 0.74 -14.73
C VAL A 599 -16.53 0.08 -15.11
#